data_AF-A0A966YC05-F1
#
_entry.id   AF-A0A966YC05-F1
#
_cell.length_a   1.000
_cell.length_b   1.000
_cell.length_c   1.000
_cell.angle_alpha   90.00
_cell.angle_beta   90.00
_cell.angle_gamma   90.00
#
_symmetry.space_group_name_H-M   'P 1'
#
loop_
_entity.id
_entity.type
_entity.pdbx_description
1 polymer ?
#
loop_
_entity_poly.entity_id
_entity_poly.type
_entity_poly.pdbx_seq_one_letter_code
_entity_poly.pdbx_strand_id
1 'polypeptide(L)'
;MRKFLGLSPTTADAINRGRDAVRQRLAGRSPEDRPAPPLDSLNRRYQSLLASSRFTLSIAGGSLQLFETAILDHLWFLWYLTWLVGVFAVGELLGLSPRGRYRWWLLPATCLPACLMWSPFGPDTPLGLLPAPHLLIYYGCFFWFGAASYAAEGTATQLGRHWRVVLPLSLVVVFPAAIAAICNRPAAVVLQTAFAWGMSLSLIGLFHALLHRERPWVRWLSDASYWVYLLHLPLVIATQTALVGSSLPGSLKLLIVLTVAVVVTLLTYRWCVRFTVIGLFLNGPRTRPRLAGS
;
A
#
# COMPACT_ATOMS: atom_id res chain seq x y z
N MET A 1 -39.29 8.43 -1.67
CA MET A 1 -39.01 7.33 -0.71
C MET A 1 -39.56 7.56 0.70
N ARG A 2 -39.40 8.72 1.36
CA ARG A 2 -39.93 8.94 2.74
C ARG A 2 -41.46 8.87 2.88
N LYS A 3 -42.21 9.31 1.88
CA LYS A 3 -43.69 9.23 1.86
C LYS A 3 -44.23 7.80 1.67
N PHE A 4 -43.39 6.87 1.23
CA PHE A 4 -43.76 5.47 0.96
C PHE A 4 -43.62 4.57 2.21
N LEU A 5 -42.92 5.04 3.25
CA LEU A 5 -42.62 4.26 4.46
C LEU A 5 -43.45 4.68 5.69
N GLY A 6 -44.45 5.55 5.54
CA GLY A 6 -45.34 5.95 6.65
C GLY A 6 -44.66 6.69 7.82
N LEU A 7 -43.43 7.17 7.63
CA LEU A 7 -42.69 7.87 8.68
C LEU A 7 -43.13 9.35 8.75
N SER A 8 -43.70 9.74 9.90
CA SER A 8 -44.08 11.13 10.21
C SER A 8 -42.92 12.10 9.98
N PRO A 9 -43.17 13.36 9.57
CA PRO A 9 -42.10 14.35 9.43
C PRO A 9 -41.43 14.54 10.81
N THR A 10 -40.17 14.12 10.92
CA THR A 10 -39.38 14.30 12.15
C THR A 10 -39.14 15.79 12.39
N THR A 11 -39.92 16.38 13.29
CA THR A 11 -39.69 17.73 13.83
C THR A 11 -38.30 17.80 14.45
N ALA A 12 -37.65 18.97 14.41
CA ALA A 12 -36.30 19.16 14.98
C ALA A 12 -36.21 18.69 16.44
N ASP A 13 -37.29 18.84 17.21
CA ASP A 13 -37.40 18.38 18.59
C ASP A 13 -37.39 16.85 18.73
N ALA A 14 -37.96 16.12 17.77
CA ALA A 14 -37.90 14.66 17.76
C ALA A 14 -36.48 14.16 17.50
N ILE A 15 -35.73 14.85 16.64
CA ILE A 15 -34.32 14.55 16.36
C ILE A 15 -33.46 14.84 17.59
N ASN A 16 -33.68 15.99 18.23
CA ASN A 16 -32.93 16.38 19.43
C ASN A 16 -33.21 15.44 20.61
N ARG A 17 -34.48 15.09 20.87
CA ARG A 17 -34.86 14.08 21.87
C ARG A 17 -34.24 12.71 21.58
N GLY A 18 -34.21 12.28 20.32
CA GLY A 18 -33.52 11.05 19.92
C GLY A 18 -32.02 11.12 20.18
N ARG A 19 -31.38 12.26 19.89
CA ARG A 19 -29.96 12.50 20.16
C ARG A 19 -29.65 12.45 21.65
N ASP A 20 -30.50 13.04 22.49
CA ASP A 20 -30.30 13.07 23.94
C ASP A 20 -30.57 11.71 24.60
N ALA A 21 -31.56 10.95 24.09
CA ALA A 21 -31.77 9.56 24.52
C ALA A 21 -30.59 8.65 24.15
N VAL A 22 -29.97 8.86 22.98
CA VAL A 22 -28.74 8.16 22.58
C VAL A 22 -27.56 8.59 23.46
N ARG A 23 -27.40 9.90 23.72
CA ARG A 23 -26.38 10.42 24.63
C ARG A 23 -26.51 9.84 26.03
N GLN A 24 -27.72 9.75 26.60
CA GLN A 24 -27.93 9.12 27.90
C GLN A 24 -27.57 7.62 27.91
N ARG A 25 -27.91 6.89 26.85
CA ARG A 25 -27.52 5.48 26.71
C ARG A 25 -26.00 5.29 26.53
N LEU A 26 -25.31 6.27 25.97
CA LEU A 26 -23.85 6.29 25.81
C LEU A 26 -23.12 6.82 27.05
N ALA A 27 -23.73 7.71 27.83
CA ALA A 27 -23.13 8.31 29.02
C ALA A 27 -22.82 7.30 30.13
N GLY A 28 -23.53 6.17 30.19
CA GLY A 28 -23.22 5.04 31.07
C GLY A 28 -22.32 3.95 30.46
N ARG A 29 -21.86 4.14 29.22
CA ARG A 29 -20.97 3.22 28.49
C ARG A 29 -19.88 4.04 27.83
N SER A 30 -19.00 4.66 28.62
CA SER A 30 -17.79 5.23 28.04
C SER A 30 -17.00 4.08 27.39
N PRO A 31 -16.70 4.13 26.08
CA PRO A 31 -15.90 3.09 25.42
C PRO A 31 -14.52 2.90 26.07
N GLU A 32 -14.07 3.89 26.84
CA GLU A 32 -12.82 3.90 27.59
C GLU A 32 -12.80 2.97 28.81
N ASP A 33 -13.96 2.62 29.39
CA ASP A 33 -14.04 1.81 30.62
C ASP A 33 -13.92 0.29 30.38
N ARG A 34 -13.99 -0.16 29.12
CA ARG A 34 -13.70 -1.56 28.81
C ARG A 34 -12.18 -1.72 28.71
N PRO A 35 -11.57 -2.68 29.44
CA PRO A 35 -10.16 -2.98 29.25
C PRO A 35 -9.98 -3.35 27.79
N ALA A 36 -9.21 -2.53 27.07
CA ALA A 36 -8.97 -2.79 25.66
C ALA A 36 -8.28 -4.15 25.52
N PRO A 37 -8.56 -4.90 24.45
CA PRO A 37 -7.85 -6.11 24.13
C PRO A 37 -6.33 -5.96 24.29
N PRO A 38 -5.61 -7.02 24.69
CA PRO A 38 -4.17 -6.93 24.96
C PRO A 38 -3.38 -6.39 23.76
N LEU A 39 -3.77 -6.78 22.54
CA LEU A 39 -3.17 -6.27 21.29
C LEU A 39 -3.36 -4.77 21.09
N ASP A 40 -4.54 -4.23 21.45
CA ASP A 40 -4.82 -2.79 21.35
C ASP A 40 -4.03 -1.99 22.38
N SER A 41 -3.87 -2.55 23.58
CA SER A 41 -3.05 -1.93 24.63
C SER A 41 -1.56 -1.88 24.24
N LEU A 42 -1.05 -2.97 23.66
CA LEU A 42 0.33 -3.07 23.18
C LEU A 42 0.57 -2.08 22.02
N ASN A 43 -0.34 -2.06 21.04
CA ASN A 43 -0.19 -1.19 19.90
C ASN A 43 -0.24 0.30 20.32
N ARG A 44 -1.18 0.68 21.20
CA ARG A 44 -1.22 2.08 21.72
C ARG A 44 0.08 2.49 22.40
N ARG A 45 0.68 1.61 23.21
CA ARG A 45 2.00 1.87 23.82
C ARG A 45 3.07 2.04 22.74
N TYR A 46 3.13 1.14 21.77
CA TYR A 46 4.10 1.20 20.68
C TYR A 46 3.97 2.51 19.86
N GLN A 47 2.76 2.88 19.46
CA GLN A 47 2.50 4.12 18.72
C GLN A 47 2.85 5.35 19.56
N SER A 48 2.55 5.36 20.86
CA SER A 48 2.95 6.46 21.76
C SER A 48 4.47 6.62 21.89
N LEU A 49 5.23 5.53 21.74
CA LEU A 49 6.70 5.59 21.74
C LEU A 49 7.23 6.19 20.44
N LEU A 50 6.68 5.79 19.29
CA LEU A 50 7.04 6.37 18.00
C LEU A 50 6.65 7.86 17.92
N ALA A 51 5.53 8.23 18.53
CA ALA A 51 5.03 9.59 18.59
C ALA A 51 5.69 10.45 19.69
N SER A 52 6.67 9.91 20.41
CA SER A 52 7.28 10.61 21.54
C SER A 52 8.18 11.77 21.09
N SER A 53 8.25 12.81 21.93
CA SER A 53 9.09 14.00 21.71
C SER A 53 10.59 13.71 21.57
N ARG A 54 11.02 12.48 21.88
CA ARG A 54 12.40 12.00 21.65
C ARG A 54 12.78 11.96 20.18
N PHE A 55 11.79 11.82 19.29
CA PHE A 55 11.97 11.77 17.85
C PHE A 55 11.55 13.07 17.16
N THR A 56 11.42 14.15 17.93
CA THR A 56 11.12 15.49 17.42
C THR A 56 12.40 16.32 17.38
N LEU A 57 12.80 16.74 16.19
CA LEU A 57 13.89 17.67 15.97
C LEU A 57 13.33 19.08 15.84
N SER A 58 13.80 20.01 16.67
CA SER A 58 13.49 21.43 16.53
C SER A 58 14.50 22.04 15.57
N ILE A 59 14.06 22.43 14.38
CA ILE A 59 14.92 23.05 13.35
C ILE A 59 14.26 24.36 12.92
N ALA A 60 14.99 25.47 13.08
CA ALA A 60 14.68 26.79 12.55
C ALA A 60 13.22 27.28 12.75
N GLY A 61 12.67 27.12 13.96
CA GLY A 61 11.33 27.60 14.32
C GLY A 61 10.18 26.62 14.01
N GLY A 62 10.47 25.43 13.48
CA GLY A 62 9.53 24.33 13.31
C GLY A 62 9.93 23.09 14.12
N SER A 63 8.96 22.23 14.43
CA SER A 63 9.20 20.90 14.99
C SER A 63 8.98 19.85 13.90
N LEU A 64 10.00 19.03 13.64
CA LEU A 64 9.95 17.94 12.66
C LEU A 64 9.96 16.63 13.41
N GLN A 65 8.92 15.83 13.21
CA GLN A 65 8.78 14.53 13.84
C GLN A 65 9.21 13.46 12.85
N LEU A 66 10.28 12.73 13.21
CA LEU A 66 10.99 11.86 12.28
C LEU A 66 10.12 10.76 11.65
N PHE A 67 9.07 10.30 12.33
CA PHE A 67 8.18 9.24 11.87
C PHE A 67 6.84 9.72 11.27
N GLU A 68 6.46 10.98 11.49
CA GLU A 68 5.13 11.49 11.13
C GLU A 68 5.17 12.61 10.10
N THR A 69 6.29 13.32 9.97
CA THR A 69 6.38 14.42 9.01
C THR A 69 6.46 13.88 7.58
N ALA A 70 5.39 14.12 6.81
CA ALA A 70 5.22 13.76 5.41
C ALA A 70 6.12 14.59 4.47
N ILE A 71 7.43 14.35 4.50
CA ILE A 71 8.39 14.97 3.57
C ILE A 71 8.42 14.20 2.25
N LEU A 72 8.55 12.88 2.36
CA LEU A 72 8.68 12.02 1.20
C LEU A 72 7.32 11.67 0.62
N ASP A 73 6.30 11.57 1.46
CA ASP A 73 4.88 11.33 1.18
C ASP A 73 4.65 10.39 -0.01
N HIS A 74 4.75 10.88 -1.23
CA HIS A 74 4.67 10.09 -2.47
C HIS A 74 5.84 9.13 -2.74
N LEU A 75 7.07 9.46 -2.34
CA LEU A 75 8.30 8.72 -2.60
C LEU A 75 8.61 7.66 -1.52
N TRP A 76 7.68 7.43 -0.59
CA TRP A 76 7.88 6.51 0.53
C TRP A 76 8.30 5.11 0.09
N PHE A 77 7.71 4.57 -0.99
CA PHE A 77 7.99 3.21 -1.45
C PHE A 77 9.46 3.08 -1.88
N LEU A 78 9.98 4.05 -2.62
CA LEU A 78 11.37 4.08 -3.06
C LEU A 78 12.31 4.22 -1.87
N TRP A 79 11.95 5.05 -0.89
CA TRP A 79 12.75 5.22 0.31
C TRP A 79 12.88 3.93 1.12
N TYR A 80 11.77 3.21 1.33
CA TYR A 80 11.77 1.91 1.99
C TYR A 80 12.59 0.89 1.19
N LEU A 81 12.49 0.89 -0.13
CA LEU A 81 13.29 0.02 -0.98
C LEU A 81 14.80 0.28 -0.80
N THR A 82 15.22 1.54 -0.73
CA THR A 82 16.63 1.90 -0.46
C THR A 82 17.11 1.36 0.88
N TRP A 83 16.31 1.47 1.94
CA TRP A 83 16.64 0.89 3.24
C TRP A 83 16.73 -0.63 3.20
N LEU A 84 15.76 -1.30 2.56
CA LEU A 84 15.74 -2.77 2.45
C LEU A 84 16.93 -3.29 1.64
N VAL A 85 17.27 -2.65 0.52
CA VAL A 85 18.45 -2.98 -0.29
C VAL A 85 19.74 -2.70 0.49
N GLY A 86 19.81 -1.60 1.24
CA GLY A 86 20.96 -1.29 2.09
C GLY A 86 21.18 -2.35 3.18
N VAL A 87 20.11 -2.74 3.89
CA VAL A 87 20.14 -3.82 4.89
C VAL A 87 20.53 -5.15 4.23
N PHE A 88 20.02 -5.43 3.03
CA PHE A 88 20.35 -6.63 2.28
C PHE A 88 21.83 -6.67 1.89
N ALA A 89 22.37 -5.57 1.35
CA ALA A 89 23.77 -5.45 1.00
C ALA A 89 24.68 -5.66 2.22
N VAL A 90 24.36 -5.02 3.35
CA VAL A 90 25.09 -5.23 4.62
C VAL A 90 24.98 -6.68 5.09
N GLY A 91 23.81 -7.31 4.94
CA GLY A 91 23.62 -8.73 5.26
C GLY A 91 24.52 -9.65 4.42
N GLU A 92 24.62 -9.40 3.11
CA GLU A 92 25.53 -10.13 2.21
C GLU A 92 27.01 -9.90 2.57
N LEU A 93 27.39 -8.66 2.91
CA LEU A 93 28.75 -8.33 3.40
C LEU A 93 29.12 -9.12 4.68
N LEU A 94 28.13 -9.41 5.53
CA LEU A 94 28.29 -10.19 6.76
C LEU A 94 28.13 -11.71 6.54
N GLY A 95 27.90 -12.18 5.31
CA GLY A 95 27.69 -13.59 4.98
C GLY A 95 26.32 -14.15 5.41
N LEU A 96 25.34 -13.28 5.70
CA LEU A 96 23.97 -13.64 6.07
C LEU A 96 23.06 -13.75 4.84
N SER A 97 23.54 -14.38 3.78
CA SER A 97 22.77 -14.53 2.54
C SER A 97 21.48 -15.31 2.77
N PRO A 98 20.36 -14.91 2.16
CA PRO A 98 19.06 -15.53 2.41
C PRO A 98 19.06 -16.97 1.92
N ARG A 99 18.91 -17.91 2.85
CA ARG A 99 18.76 -19.34 2.54
C ARG A 99 17.32 -19.65 2.17
N GLY A 100 17.12 -20.28 1.02
CA GLY A 100 15.80 -20.70 0.52
C GLY A 100 15.00 -21.62 1.43
N ARG A 101 15.65 -22.31 2.38
CA ARG A 101 15.06 -23.35 3.22
C ARG A 101 13.93 -22.85 4.12
N TYR A 102 14.02 -21.63 4.65
CA TYR A 102 13.08 -21.10 5.65
C TYR A 102 12.16 -20.01 5.11
N ARG A 103 12.12 -19.78 3.79
CA ARG A 103 11.34 -18.68 3.21
C ARG A 103 9.85 -18.69 3.58
N TRP A 104 9.23 -19.86 3.72
CA TRP A 104 7.81 -19.97 4.07
C TRP A 104 7.50 -19.55 5.51
N TRP A 105 8.51 -19.49 6.40
CA TRP A 105 8.35 -18.91 7.74
C TRP A 105 8.13 -17.39 7.71
N LEU A 106 8.45 -16.73 6.60
CA LEU A 106 8.21 -15.30 6.44
C LEU A 106 6.71 -14.96 6.35
N LEU A 107 5.87 -15.89 5.89
CA LEU A 107 4.41 -15.71 5.88
C LEU A 107 3.85 -15.50 7.30
N PRO A 108 3.98 -16.45 8.24
CA PRO A 108 3.51 -16.22 9.60
C PRO A 108 4.28 -15.09 10.30
N ALA A 109 5.57 -14.89 9.97
CA ALA A 109 6.34 -13.78 10.53
C ALA A 109 5.76 -12.41 10.17
N THR A 110 5.15 -12.23 8.98
CA THR A 110 4.48 -10.95 8.63
C THR A 110 3.29 -10.59 9.51
N CYS A 111 2.68 -11.56 10.20
CA CYS A 111 1.59 -11.27 11.13
C CYS A 111 2.08 -10.45 12.34
N LEU A 112 3.34 -10.61 12.75
CA LEU A 112 3.91 -9.91 13.91
C LEU A 112 3.95 -8.38 13.71
N PRO A 113 4.57 -7.83 12.64
CA PRO A 113 4.52 -6.40 12.40
C PRO A 113 3.11 -5.93 12.05
N ALA A 114 2.27 -6.78 11.44
CA ALA A 114 0.87 -6.43 11.14
C ALA A 114 0.03 -6.22 12.41
N CYS A 115 0.33 -6.91 13.52
CA CYS A 115 -0.33 -6.66 14.80
C CYS A 115 -0.12 -5.22 15.32
N LEU A 116 1.01 -4.59 14.95
CA LEU A 116 1.39 -3.23 15.36
C LEU A 116 0.79 -2.14 14.46
N MET A 117 0.08 -2.51 13.39
CA MET A 117 -0.54 -1.54 12.49
C MET A 117 -1.84 -0.98 13.07
N TRP A 118 -2.17 0.26 12.75
CA TRP A 118 -3.38 0.94 13.23
C TRP A 118 -4.52 0.94 12.19
N SER A 119 -4.19 0.85 10.91
CA SER A 119 -5.15 0.86 9.82
C SER A 119 -6.18 -0.26 9.96
N PRO A 120 -7.48 0.04 9.77
CA PRO A 120 -8.53 -0.98 9.82
C PRO A 120 -8.38 -2.02 8.70
N PHE A 121 -7.76 -1.65 7.58
CA PHE A 121 -7.52 -2.55 6.46
C PHE A 121 -6.23 -2.17 5.71
N GLY A 122 -5.36 -3.16 5.54
CA GLY A 122 -4.07 -2.98 4.87
C GLY A 122 -3.01 -2.34 5.77
N PRO A 123 -1.78 -2.21 5.25
CA PRO A 123 -0.68 -1.61 6.01
C PRO A 123 -0.86 -0.11 6.23
N ASP A 124 -0.28 0.39 7.32
CA ASP A 124 -0.24 1.83 7.61
C ASP A 124 0.52 2.60 6.53
N THR A 125 0.09 3.84 6.27
CA THR A 125 0.76 4.73 5.34
C THR A 125 2.04 5.29 5.99
N PRO A 126 3.23 5.05 5.41
CA PRO A 126 4.46 5.62 5.94
C PRO A 126 4.59 7.09 5.54
N LEU A 127 4.62 7.96 6.54
CA LEU A 127 4.73 9.41 6.33
C LEU A 127 6.14 9.95 6.65
N GLY A 128 6.78 9.39 7.69
CA GLY A 128 8.03 9.90 8.22
C GLY A 128 9.26 9.80 7.32
N LEU A 129 10.25 10.64 7.64
CA LEU A 129 11.60 10.58 7.09
C LEU A 129 12.34 9.30 7.50
N LEU A 130 12.17 8.84 8.74
CA LEU A 130 12.67 7.53 9.16
C LEU A 130 11.59 6.46 8.92
N PRO A 131 11.93 5.33 8.29
CA PRO A 131 10.97 4.25 8.09
C PRO A 131 10.56 3.68 9.45
N ALA A 132 9.25 3.59 9.67
CA ALA A 132 8.73 3.02 10.90
C ALA A 132 9.16 1.54 10.99
N PRO A 133 9.71 1.07 12.13
CA PRO A 133 10.29 -0.27 12.20
C PRO A 133 9.32 -1.39 11.83
N HIS A 134 8.06 -1.30 12.28
CA HIS A 134 7.04 -2.30 11.97
C HIS A 134 6.74 -2.37 10.46
N LEU A 135 6.65 -1.24 9.75
CA LEU A 135 6.46 -1.21 8.30
C LEU A 135 7.70 -1.73 7.56
N LEU A 136 8.90 -1.38 8.02
CA LEU A 136 10.15 -1.85 7.42
C LEU A 136 10.26 -3.37 7.52
N ILE A 137 9.94 -3.95 8.68
CA ILE A 137 9.91 -5.41 8.89
C ILE A 137 8.81 -6.05 8.04
N TYR A 138 7.61 -5.46 8.00
CA TYR A 138 6.49 -5.96 7.21
C TYR A 138 6.85 -6.09 5.73
N TYR A 139 7.29 -5.00 5.09
CA TYR A 139 7.72 -5.02 3.69
C TYR A 139 9.01 -5.84 3.49
N GLY A 140 9.90 -5.82 4.48
CA GLY A 140 11.13 -6.61 4.50
C GLY A 140 10.88 -8.11 4.41
N CYS A 141 9.81 -8.63 5.01
CA CYS A 141 9.44 -10.04 4.86
C CYS A 141 9.11 -10.42 3.41
N PHE A 142 8.38 -9.57 2.68
CA PHE A 142 8.09 -9.79 1.26
C PHE A 142 9.37 -9.71 0.41
N PHE A 143 10.22 -8.72 0.69
CA PHE A 143 11.51 -8.56 0.01
C PHE A 143 12.41 -9.78 0.24
N TRP A 144 12.60 -10.20 1.49
CA TRP A 144 13.42 -11.36 1.84
C TRP A 144 12.86 -12.66 1.26
N PHE A 145 11.54 -12.81 1.20
CA PHE A 145 10.93 -13.96 0.56
C PHE A 145 11.24 -14.02 -0.93
N GLY A 146 11.22 -12.87 -1.61
CA GLY A 146 11.65 -12.75 -3.00
C GLY A 146 13.12 -13.13 -3.16
N ALA A 147 14.01 -12.55 -2.36
CA ALA A 147 15.45 -12.84 -2.39
C ALA A 147 15.76 -14.31 -2.07
N ALA A 148 15.14 -14.88 -1.03
CA ALA A 148 15.29 -16.28 -0.66
C ALA A 148 14.74 -17.23 -1.71
N SER A 149 13.63 -16.88 -2.37
CA SER A 149 13.06 -17.67 -3.47
C SER A 149 13.97 -17.67 -4.69
N TYR A 150 14.54 -16.50 -5.03
CA TYR A 150 15.53 -16.39 -6.09
C TYR A 150 16.80 -17.19 -5.78
N ALA A 151 17.29 -17.15 -4.53
CA ALA A 151 18.43 -17.95 -4.11
C ALA A 151 18.16 -19.47 -4.14
N ALA A 152 16.91 -19.90 -3.93
CA ALA A 152 16.53 -21.31 -3.92
C ALA A 152 16.30 -21.90 -5.32
N GLU A 153 15.62 -21.16 -6.19
CA GLU A 153 15.07 -21.66 -7.46
C GLU A 153 15.63 -20.92 -8.69
N GLY A 154 16.45 -19.88 -8.48
CA GLY A 154 16.99 -19.04 -9.55
C GLY A 154 15.90 -18.29 -10.31
N THR A 155 16.07 -18.16 -11.62
CA THR A 155 15.09 -17.53 -12.53
C THR A 155 13.92 -18.44 -12.89
N ALA A 156 14.03 -19.75 -12.65
CA ALA A 156 13.01 -20.76 -12.99
C ALA A 156 12.01 -20.99 -11.86
N THR A 157 11.70 -19.95 -11.07
CA THR A 157 10.84 -20.12 -9.89
C THR A 157 9.44 -20.60 -10.27
N GLN A 158 8.89 -21.51 -9.46
CA GLN A 158 7.50 -21.98 -9.60
C GLN A 158 6.53 -21.16 -8.72
N LEU A 159 6.92 -19.95 -8.35
CA LEU A 159 6.08 -19.05 -7.56
C LEU A 159 4.77 -18.77 -8.29
N GLY A 160 3.65 -18.89 -7.58
CA GLY A 160 2.33 -18.65 -8.16
C GLY A 160 1.82 -19.78 -9.09
N ARG A 161 2.41 -20.98 -9.08
CA ARG A 161 1.92 -22.13 -9.88
C ARG A 161 0.42 -22.39 -9.71
N HIS A 162 -0.11 -22.19 -8.51
CA HIS A 162 -1.52 -22.40 -8.18
C HIS A 162 -2.38 -21.13 -8.28
N TRP A 163 -1.95 -20.11 -9.06
CA TRP A 163 -2.67 -18.84 -9.17
C TRP A 163 -4.14 -19.01 -9.57
N ARG A 164 -4.46 -20.01 -10.40
CA ARG A 164 -5.85 -20.28 -10.83
C ARG A 164 -6.79 -20.59 -9.66
N VAL A 165 -6.27 -21.14 -8.57
CA VAL A 165 -7.04 -21.47 -7.36
C VAL A 165 -6.87 -20.37 -6.32
N VAL A 166 -5.63 -19.92 -6.09
CA VAL A 166 -5.33 -18.93 -5.05
C VAL A 166 -5.92 -17.56 -5.37
N LEU A 167 -5.94 -17.13 -6.65
CA LEU A 167 -6.50 -15.84 -7.06
C LEU A 167 -8.01 -15.73 -6.73
N PRO A 168 -8.90 -16.63 -7.20
CA PRO A 168 -10.32 -16.55 -6.86
C PRO A 168 -10.55 -16.80 -5.37
N LEU A 169 -9.77 -17.69 -4.73
CA LEU A 169 -9.87 -17.91 -3.29
C LEU A 169 -9.57 -16.63 -2.50
N SER A 170 -8.50 -15.92 -2.84
CA SER A 170 -8.13 -14.65 -2.20
C SER A 170 -9.18 -13.56 -2.43
N LEU A 171 -9.72 -13.43 -3.64
CA LEU A 171 -10.70 -12.39 -3.98
C LEU A 171 -12.11 -12.66 -3.44
N VAL A 172 -12.58 -13.91 -3.49
CA VAL A 172 -13.98 -14.26 -3.19
C VAL A 172 -14.15 -14.74 -1.76
N VAL A 173 -13.13 -15.35 -1.15
CA VAL A 173 -13.23 -15.89 0.21
C VAL A 173 -12.43 -15.05 1.20
N VAL A 174 -11.13 -14.88 0.96
CA VAL A 174 -10.25 -14.24 1.95
C VAL A 174 -10.56 -12.74 2.08
N PHE A 175 -10.81 -12.04 0.97
CA PHE A 175 -11.12 -10.61 1.00
C PHE A 175 -12.42 -10.30 1.77
N PRO A 176 -13.58 -10.90 1.47
CA PRO A 176 -14.79 -10.67 2.27
C PRO A 176 -14.63 -11.10 3.72
N ALA A 177 -13.93 -12.21 3.98
CA ALA A 177 -13.64 -12.64 5.35
C ALA A 177 -12.78 -11.61 6.10
N ALA A 178 -11.76 -11.03 5.45
CA ALA A 178 -10.92 -9.98 6.03
C ALA A 178 -11.73 -8.72 6.37
N ILE A 179 -12.68 -8.35 5.50
CA ILE A 179 -13.62 -7.24 5.76
C ILE A 179 -14.55 -7.56 6.93
N ALA A 180 -15.14 -8.75 6.95
CA ALA A 180 -16.02 -9.19 8.03
C ALA A 180 -15.29 -9.27 9.40
N ALA A 181 -13.99 -9.56 9.36
CA ALA A 181 -13.14 -9.66 10.54
C ALA A 181 -12.57 -8.32 11.03
N ILE A 182 -12.85 -7.18 10.39
CA ILE A 182 -12.29 -5.86 10.78
C ILE A 182 -12.47 -5.55 12.28
N CYS A 183 -13.61 -5.93 12.86
CA CYS A 183 -13.89 -5.71 14.28
C CYS A 183 -13.20 -6.73 15.23
N ASN A 184 -12.62 -7.80 14.68
CA ASN A 184 -11.88 -8.83 15.42
C ASN A 184 -10.40 -8.76 15.02
N ARG A 185 -9.64 -7.92 15.73
CA ARG A 185 -8.24 -7.60 15.43
C ARG A 185 -7.33 -8.80 15.11
N PRO A 186 -7.22 -9.87 15.92
CA PRO A 186 -6.36 -11.00 15.59
C PRO A 186 -6.78 -11.71 14.29
N ALA A 187 -8.08 -11.89 14.08
CA ALA A 187 -8.59 -12.48 12.84
C ALA A 187 -8.35 -11.55 11.64
N ALA A 188 -8.52 -10.24 11.81
CA ALA A 188 -8.22 -9.23 10.80
C ALA A 188 -6.76 -9.30 10.36
N VAL A 189 -5.81 -9.34 11.31
CA VAL A 189 -4.37 -9.43 11.02
C VAL A 189 -4.07 -10.66 10.17
N VAL A 190 -4.53 -11.85 10.61
CA VAL A 190 -4.26 -13.10 9.88
C VAL A 190 -4.88 -13.09 8.49
N LEU A 191 -6.14 -12.66 8.36
CA LEU A 191 -6.85 -12.68 7.09
C LEU A 191 -6.32 -11.62 6.12
N GLN A 192 -5.95 -10.43 6.59
CA GLN A 192 -5.37 -9.39 5.75
C GLN A 192 -3.95 -9.76 5.30
N THR A 193 -3.14 -10.34 6.19
CA THR A 193 -1.82 -10.87 5.82
C THR A 193 -1.96 -12.01 4.81
N ALA A 194 -2.88 -12.95 5.02
CA ALA A 194 -3.15 -14.03 4.07
C ALA A 194 -3.65 -13.49 2.72
N PHE A 195 -4.48 -12.45 2.73
CA PHE A 195 -4.95 -11.77 1.52
C PHE A 195 -3.78 -11.13 0.76
N ALA A 196 -2.91 -10.38 1.44
CA ALA A 196 -1.75 -9.75 0.84
C ALA A 196 -0.84 -10.78 0.16
N TRP A 197 -0.45 -11.84 0.87
CA TRP A 197 0.37 -12.92 0.31
C TRP A 197 -0.31 -13.67 -0.83
N GLY A 198 -1.59 -14.01 -0.67
CA GLY A 198 -2.37 -14.72 -1.69
C GLY A 198 -2.47 -13.91 -2.98
N MET A 199 -2.75 -12.61 -2.87
CA MET A 199 -2.77 -11.70 -4.02
C MET A 199 -1.40 -11.55 -4.66
N SER A 200 -0.34 -11.32 -3.89
CA SER A 200 1.03 -11.18 -4.42
C SER A 200 1.47 -12.43 -5.20
N LEU A 201 1.34 -13.62 -4.59
CA LEU A 201 1.73 -14.88 -5.23
C LEU A 201 0.86 -15.19 -6.46
N SER A 202 -0.43 -14.88 -6.39
CA SER A 202 -1.35 -15.11 -7.50
C SER A 202 -1.08 -14.19 -8.68
N LEU A 203 -0.79 -12.91 -8.44
CA LEU A 203 -0.44 -11.96 -9.50
C LEU A 203 0.87 -12.34 -10.19
N ILE A 204 1.88 -12.79 -9.43
CA ILE A 204 3.12 -13.32 -10.01
C ILE A 204 2.82 -14.50 -10.95
N GLY A 205 2.02 -15.48 -10.49
CA GLY A 205 1.63 -16.62 -11.31
C GLY A 205 0.78 -16.24 -12.53
N LEU A 206 -0.13 -15.27 -12.37
CA LEU A 206 -0.95 -14.73 -13.45
C LEU A 206 -0.07 -14.07 -14.52
N PHE A 207 0.92 -13.27 -14.13
CA PHE A 207 1.85 -12.66 -15.08
C PHE A 207 2.73 -13.68 -15.77
N HIS A 208 3.22 -14.72 -15.07
CA HIS A 208 3.91 -15.84 -15.73
C HIS A 208 3.03 -16.53 -16.78
N ALA A 209 1.74 -16.71 -16.51
CA ALA A 209 0.82 -17.34 -17.45
C ALA A 209 0.46 -16.44 -18.66
N LEU A 210 0.20 -15.16 -18.42
CA LEU A 210 -0.25 -14.22 -19.47
C LEU A 210 0.90 -13.63 -20.28
N LEU A 211 2.06 -13.39 -19.66
CA LEU A 211 3.23 -12.69 -20.24
C LEU A 211 4.41 -13.63 -20.49
N HIS A 212 4.14 -14.87 -20.89
CA HIS A 212 5.17 -15.88 -21.20
C HIS A 212 6.08 -15.54 -22.40
N ARG A 213 5.68 -14.58 -23.25
CA ARG A 213 6.48 -14.09 -24.39
C ARG A 213 6.79 -12.62 -24.22
N GLU A 214 8.03 -12.26 -24.52
CA GLU A 214 8.43 -10.86 -24.56
C GLU A 214 7.64 -10.11 -25.64
N ARG A 215 7.00 -9.01 -25.23
CA ARG A 215 6.27 -8.11 -26.14
C ARG A 215 6.86 -6.71 -26.01
N PRO A 216 7.25 -6.05 -27.13
CA PRO A 216 7.87 -4.73 -27.08
C PRO A 216 7.02 -3.67 -26.37
N TRP A 217 5.69 -3.71 -26.53
CA TRP A 217 4.79 -2.76 -25.86
C TRP A 217 4.65 -3.00 -24.36
N VAL A 218 4.73 -4.26 -23.89
CA VAL A 218 4.70 -4.61 -22.46
C VAL A 218 5.98 -4.13 -21.79
N ARG A 219 7.13 -4.35 -22.43
CA ARG A 219 8.41 -3.80 -21.97
C ARG A 219 8.34 -2.27 -21.90
N TRP A 220 7.84 -1.62 -22.94
CA TRP A 220 7.66 -0.17 -22.95
C TRP A 220 6.74 0.35 -21.82
N LEU A 221 5.68 -0.37 -21.49
CA LEU A 221 4.78 0.00 -20.40
C LEU A 221 5.43 -0.19 -19.02
N SER A 222 6.16 -1.29 -18.83
CA SER A 222 6.95 -1.53 -17.61
C SER A 222 7.97 -0.40 -17.39
N ASP A 223 8.67 -0.04 -18.46
CA ASP A 223 9.63 1.06 -18.53
C ASP A 223 9.01 2.43 -18.23
N ALA A 224 7.73 2.64 -18.57
CA ALA A 224 7.01 3.88 -18.29
C ALA A 224 6.51 3.95 -16.83
N SER A 225 6.35 2.80 -16.17
CA SER A 225 5.68 2.69 -14.87
C SER A 225 6.36 3.51 -13.78
N TYR A 226 7.69 3.65 -13.81
CA TYR A 226 8.41 4.50 -12.88
C TYR A 226 8.12 5.99 -13.09
N TRP A 227 8.00 6.46 -14.33
CA TRP A 227 7.62 7.84 -14.62
C TRP A 227 6.16 8.12 -14.26
N VAL A 228 5.27 7.17 -14.56
CA VAL A 228 3.87 7.22 -14.12
C VAL A 228 3.81 7.32 -12.60
N TYR A 229 4.60 6.51 -11.88
CA TYR A 229 4.72 6.60 -10.44
C TYR A 229 5.11 8.02 -10.01
N LEU A 230 6.17 8.64 -10.54
CA LEU A 230 6.57 9.98 -10.11
C LEU A 230 5.53 11.08 -10.37
N LEU A 231 4.87 11.08 -11.53
CA LEU A 231 4.04 12.21 -11.95
C LEU A 231 2.54 12.05 -11.70
N HIS A 232 2.03 10.84 -11.41
CA HIS A 232 0.58 10.67 -11.33
C HIS A 232 -0.05 11.46 -10.19
N LEU A 233 0.57 11.52 -9.00
CA LEU A 233 -0.03 12.16 -7.83
C LEU A 233 -0.32 13.67 -8.05
N PRO A 234 0.63 14.51 -8.48
CA PRO A 234 0.33 15.92 -8.73
C PRO A 234 -0.74 16.12 -9.81
N LEU A 235 -0.78 15.25 -10.83
CA LEU A 235 -1.82 15.29 -11.87
C LEU A 235 -3.19 14.89 -11.31
N VAL A 236 -3.25 13.88 -10.45
CA VAL A 236 -4.48 13.46 -9.76
C VAL A 236 -5.00 14.60 -8.90
N ILE A 237 -4.15 15.21 -8.06
CA ILE A 237 -4.52 16.34 -7.20
C ILE A 237 -5.01 17.53 -8.03
N ALA A 238 -4.29 17.91 -9.09
CA ALA A 238 -4.68 19.02 -9.95
C ALA A 238 -6.02 18.77 -10.64
N THR A 239 -6.23 17.57 -11.19
CA THR A 239 -7.47 17.21 -11.90
C THR A 239 -8.64 17.10 -10.92
N GLN A 240 -8.42 16.51 -9.73
CA GLN A 240 -9.44 16.46 -8.68
C GLN A 240 -9.85 17.87 -8.25
N THR A 241 -8.88 18.75 -7.99
CA THR A 241 -9.13 20.15 -7.60
C THR A 241 -9.95 20.88 -8.66
N ALA A 242 -9.63 20.71 -9.94
CA ALA A 242 -10.40 21.28 -11.03
C ALA A 242 -11.85 20.75 -11.10
N LEU A 243 -12.08 19.50 -10.70
CA LEU A 243 -13.39 18.85 -10.75
C LEU A 243 -14.22 18.99 -9.47
N VAL A 244 -13.68 19.56 -8.38
CA VAL A 244 -14.38 19.67 -7.08
C VAL A 244 -15.74 20.33 -7.24
N GLY A 245 -15.81 21.49 -7.93
CA GLY A 245 -17.05 22.26 -8.11
C GLY A 245 -18.01 21.73 -9.18
N SER A 246 -17.63 20.69 -9.95
CA SER A 246 -18.48 20.17 -11.02
C SER A 246 -19.63 19.31 -10.49
N SER A 247 -20.80 19.40 -11.13
CA SER A 247 -22.00 18.60 -10.81
C SER A 247 -21.97 17.16 -11.35
N LEU A 248 -20.81 16.73 -11.88
CA LEU A 248 -20.64 15.39 -12.47
C LEU A 248 -20.77 14.29 -11.42
N PRO A 249 -21.32 13.12 -11.77
CA PRO A 249 -21.35 11.97 -10.87
C PRO A 249 -19.92 11.48 -10.56
N GLY A 250 -19.72 10.93 -9.36
CA GLY A 250 -18.40 10.54 -8.86
C GLY A 250 -17.67 9.52 -9.74
N SER A 251 -18.39 8.60 -10.37
CA SER A 251 -17.82 7.62 -11.32
C SER A 251 -17.20 8.30 -12.54
N LEU A 252 -17.84 9.35 -13.06
CA LEU A 252 -17.32 10.11 -14.19
C LEU A 252 -16.12 10.96 -13.80
N LYS A 253 -16.14 11.57 -12.60
CA LYS A 253 -14.97 12.27 -12.05
C LYS A 253 -13.78 11.32 -11.91
N LEU A 254 -14.01 10.11 -11.38
CA LEU A 254 -12.97 9.07 -11.27
C LEU A 254 -12.42 8.68 -12.65
N LEU A 255 -13.31 8.43 -13.63
CA LEU A 255 -12.88 8.09 -14.98
C LEU A 255 -12.02 9.20 -15.60
N ILE A 256 -12.44 10.47 -15.48
CA ILE A 256 -11.68 11.61 -15.98
C ILE A 256 -10.31 11.69 -15.31
N VAL A 257 -10.25 11.63 -13.97
CA VAL A 257 -9.00 11.71 -13.22
C VAL A 257 -8.04 10.58 -13.63
N LEU A 258 -8.54 9.34 -13.75
CA LEU A 258 -7.74 8.19 -14.18
C LEU A 258 -7.23 8.35 -15.62
N THR A 259 -8.12 8.72 -16.55
CA THR A 259 -7.75 8.92 -17.95
C THR A 259 -6.71 10.03 -18.09
N VAL A 260 -6.91 11.18 -17.44
CA VAL A 260 -5.96 12.30 -17.48
C VAL A 260 -4.62 11.87 -16.90
N ALA A 261 -4.59 11.27 -15.70
CA ALA A 261 -3.35 10.82 -15.07
C ALA A 261 -2.59 9.84 -15.97
N VAL A 262 -3.25 8.81 -16.52
CA VAL A 262 -2.59 7.80 -17.36
C VAL A 262 -2.14 8.38 -18.70
N VAL A 263 -3.01 9.11 -19.41
CA VAL A 263 -2.68 9.62 -20.75
C VAL A 263 -1.56 10.65 -20.67
N VAL A 264 -1.64 11.61 -19.75
CA VAL A 264 -0.63 12.67 -19.63
C VAL A 264 0.72 12.09 -19.20
N THR A 265 0.75 11.16 -18.24
CA THR A 265 2.01 10.52 -17.82
C THR A 265 2.63 9.68 -18.93
N LEU A 266 1.85 8.93 -19.71
CA LEU A 266 2.37 8.13 -20.83
C LEU A 266 2.84 9.00 -22.01
N LEU A 267 2.16 10.10 -22.31
CA LEU A 267 2.58 11.03 -23.37
C LEU A 267 3.85 11.77 -22.99
N THR A 268 3.92 12.29 -21.76
CA THR A 268 5.12 12.95 -21.24
C THR A 268 6.30 11.98 -21.15
N TYR A 269 6.06 10.71 -20.80
CA TYR A 269 7.10 9.69 -20.87
C TYR A 269 7.65 9.52 -22.29
N ARG A 270 6.75 9.38 -23.27
CA ARG A 270 7.11 9.15 -24.67
C ARG A 270 7.93 10.30 -25.26
N TRP A 271 7.56 11.54 -24.96
CA TRP A 271 8.16 12.72 -25.59
C TRP A 271 9.28 13.38 -24.77
N CYS A 272 9.15 13.43 -23.44
CA CYS A 272 10.06 14.20 -22.59
C CYS A 272 11.10 13.35 -21.85
N VAL A 273 10.88 12.04 -21.69
CA VAL A 273 11.73 11.20 -20.81
C VAL A 273 12.47 10.12 -21.57
N ARG A 274 11.82 9.42 -22.49
CA ARG A 274 12.36 8.18 -23.08
C ARG A 274 13.76 8.31 -23.69
N PHE A 275 14.09 9.47 -24.26
CA PHE A 275 15.39 9.71 -24.89
C PHE A 275 16.21 10.81 -24.21
N THR A 276 15.88 11.18 -22.97
CA THR A 276 16.60 12.20 -22.21
C THR A 276 17.48 11.57 -21.14
N VAL A 277 18.35 12.40 -20.52
CA VAL A 277 19.17 12.02 -19.37
C VAL A 277 18.32 11.44 -18.24
N ILE A 278 17.06 11.91 -18.11
CA ILE A 278 16.09 11.38 -17.16
C ILE A 278 15.75 9.92 -17.51
N GLY A 279 15.47 9.61 -18.78
CA GLY A 279 15.24 8.24 -19.22
C GLY A 279 16.45 7.31 -18.99
N LEU A 280 17.67 7.84 -19.18
CA LEU A 280 18.92 7.14 -18.93
C LEU A 280 19.13 6.85 -17.44
N PHE A 281 18.89 7.82 -16.56
CA PHE A 281 19.02 7.65 -15.11
C PHE A 281 17.96 6.71 -14.53
N LEU A 282 16.74 6.77 -15.05
CA LEU A 282 15.61 6.00 -14.51
C LEU A 282 15.53 4.56 -15.04
N ASN A 283 15.98 4.31 -16.27
CA ASN A 283 15.81 3.00 -16.92
C ASN A 283 17.11 2.42 -17.52
N GLY A 284 18.24 3.09 -17.34
CA GLY A 284 19.52 2.70 -17.93
C GLY A 284 19.67 3.05 -19.42
N PRO A 285 20.85 2.78 -20.02
CA PRO A 285 21.15 3.14 -21.41
C PRO A 285 20.27 2.39 -22.39
N ARG A 286 19.71 3.13 -23.36
CA ARG A 286 18.89 2.54 -24.43
C ARG A 286 19.47 2.91 -25.79
N THR A 287 19.83 1.89 -26.55
CA THR A 287 20.16 2.00 -27.97
C THR A 287 18.85 2.02 -28.78
N ARG A 288 18.71 2.98 -29.70
CA ARG A 288 17.69 2.88 -30.75
C ARG A 288 17.96 1.59 -31.53
N PRO A 289 16.94 0.81 -31.94
CA PRO A 289 17.13 -0.15 -33.02
C PRO A 289 17.73 0.64 -34.17
N ARG A 290 18.96 0.30 -34.60
CA ARG A 290 19.46 0.82 -35.88
C ARG A 290 18.39 0.43 -36.88
N LEU A 291 17.84 1.42 -37.59
CA LEU A 291 17.20 1.16 -38.86
C LEU A 291 18.22 0.33 -39.65
N ALA A 292 17.94 -0.96 -39.82
CA ALA A 292 18.68 -1.75 -40.78
C ALA A 292 18.44 -1.04 -42.11
N GLY A 293 19.51 -0.44 -42.63
CA GLY A 293 19.46 0.30 -43.89
C GLY A 293 18.88 -0.60 -44.97
N SER A 294 17.87 -0.09 -45.65
CA SER A 294 17.54 -0.48 -47.02
C SER A 294 18.61 0.04 -47.96
#